data_AF-A0A832R660-F1
#
_entry.id   AF-A0A832R660-F1
#
_cell.length_a   1.000
_cell.length_b   1.000
_cell.length_c   1.000
_cell.angle_alpha   90.00
_cell.angle_beta   90.00
_cell.angle_gamma   90.00
#
_symmetry.space_group_name_H-M   'P 1'
#
loop_
_entity.id
_entity.type
_entity.pdbx_description
1 polymer ?
#
loop_
_entity_poly.entity_id
_entity_poly.type
_entity_poly.pdbx_seq_one_letter_code
_entity_poly.pdbx_strand_id
1 'polypeptide(L)'
;MSWELVKPEDTYSASPGMNQFDDYIRKNVVMTTLEDMLAWSRKNSLWPFNFGLSCCYVEAATAISSRHDISRFGAEVFRATPRQADMMI
;
A
#
# COMPACT_ATOMS: atom_id res chain seq x y z
N MET A 1 8.89 -23.44 -11.68
CA MET A 1 8.61 -22.58 -10.50
C MET A 1 7.10 -22.62 -10.28
N SER A 2 6.64 -23.65 -9.56
CA SER A 2 5.20 -23.89 -9.33
C SER A 2 4.80 -23.26 -8.01
N TRP A 3 3.85 -22.34 -8.08
CA TRP A 3 3.15 -21.84 -6.90
C TRP A 3 1.91 -22.70 -6.72
N GLU A 4 1.84 -23.43 -5.61
CA GLU A 4 0.61 -24.11 -5.19
C GLU A 4 -0.17 -23.22 -4.23
N LEU A 5 -1.49 -23.22 -4.43
CA LEU A 5 -2.44 -22.54 -3.57
C LEU A 5 -2.68 -23.40 -2.34
N VAL A 6 -2.08 -23.01 -1.22
CA VAL A 6 -2.37 -23.56 0.11
C VAL A 6 -3.63 -22.87 0.63
N LYS A 7 -4.60 -23.67 1.07
CA LYS A 7 -5.81 -23.13 1.68
C LYS A 7 -5.43 -22.53 3.05
N PRO A 8 -6.00 -21.37 3.41
CA PRO A 8 -5.63 -20.67 4.64
C PRO A 8 -5.81 -21.56 5.88
N GLU A 9 -6.80 -22.45 5.87
CA GLU A 9 -7.11 -23.44 6.91
C GLU A 9 -5.99 -24.47 7.17
N ASP A 10 -5.20 -24.84 6.15
CA ASP A 10 -4.08 -25.80 6.31
C ASP A 10 -2.84 -25.15 6.95
N THR A 11 -2.74 -23.83 6.93
CA THR A 11 -1.61 -23.07 7.52
C THR A 11 -1.60 -23.15 9.06
N TYR A 12 -2.73 -23.51 9.67
CA TYR A 12 -2.95 -23.47 11.11
C TYR A 12 -3.06 -24.84 11.79
N SER A 13 -2.91 -25.95 11.07
CA SER A 13 -2.99 -27.30 11.67
C SER A 13 -1.69 -27.67 12.41
N ALA A 14 -1.51 -27.13 13.61
CA ALA A 14 -0.42 -27.49 14.49
C ALA A 14 -0.71 -28.79 15.26
N SER A 15 0.16 -29.78 15.05
CA SER A 15 0.37 -30.95 15.93
C SER A 15 0.67 -30.50 17.38
N PRO A 16 0.21 -31.22 18.43
CA PRO A 16 0.19 -30.70 19.79
C PRO A 16 1.59 -30.67 20.43
N GLY A 17 2.10 -29.46 20.69
CA GLY A 17 3.30 -29.20 21.49
C GLY A 17 3.28 -27.79 22.08
N MET A 18 3.31 -27.68 23.41
CA MET A 18 2.98 -26.50 24.24
C MET A 18 3.86 -25.23 24.03
N ASN A 19 4.82 -25.24 23.10
CA ASN A 19 5.72 -24.12 22.80
C ASN A 19 5.52 -23.52 21.39
N GLN A 20 4.76 -24.20 20.52
CA GLN A 20 4.61 -23.79 19.12
C GLN A 20 3.59 -22.65 18.97
N PHE A 21 2.56 -22.64 19.82
CA PHE A 21 1.45 -21.67 19.78
C PHE A 21 1.92 -20.23 20.08
N ASP A 22 2.82 -20.05 21.05
CA ASP A 22 3.41 -18.73 21.36
C ASP A 22 4.28 -18.21 20.22
N ASP A 23 5.02 -19.09 19.55
CA ASP A 23 5.83 -18.73 18.37
C ASP A 23 4.95 -18.35 17.17
N TYR A 24 3.78 -19.00 17.00
CA TYR A 24 2.80 -18.62 15.97
C TYR A 24 2.16 -17.27 16.26
N ILE A 25 1.76 -16.99 17.51
CA ILE A 25 1.20 -15.69 17.89
C ILE A 25 2.25 -14.59 17.71
N ARG A 26 3.49 -14.82 18.15
CA ARG A 26 4.58 -13.86 17.97
C ARG A 26 4.86 -13.57 16.50
N LYS A 27 4.91 -14.61 15.65
CA LYS A 27 5.07 -14.41 14.20
C LYS A 27 3.91 -13.62 13.61
N ASN A 28 2.67 -13.93 13.98
CA ASN A 28 1.51 -13.20 13.47
C ASN A 28 1.50 -11.73 13.90
N VAL A 29 1.81 -11.43 15.17
CA VAL A 29 1.89 -10.04 15.67
C VAL A 29 3.01 -9.26 14.96
N VAL A 30 4.15 -9.90 14.70
CA VAL A 30 5.25 -9.28 13.93
C VAL A 30 4.86 -9.07 12.46
N MET A 31 4.16 -10.03 11.84
CA MET A 31 3.68 -9.87 10.46
C MET A 31 2.63 -8.77 10.34
N THR A 32 1.67 -8.68 11.28
CA THR A 32 0.66 -7.61 11.27
C THR A 32 1.27 -6.23 11.44
N THR A 33 2.28 -6.09 12.32
CA THR A 33 2.95 -4.80 12.51
C THR A 33 3.79 -4.40 11.29
N LEU A 34 4.36 -5.38 10.58
CA LEU A 34 5.04 -5.14 9.31
C LEU A 34 4.05 -4.73 8.21
N GLU A 35 2.91 -5.40 8.10
CA GLU A 35 1.84 -5.03 7.16
C GLU A 35 1.32 -3.61 7.42
N ASP A 36 1.14 -3.24 8.69
CA ASP A 36 0.75 -1.88 9.10
C ASP A 36 1.80 -0.85 8.69
N MET A 37 3.09 -1.18 8.87
CA MET A 37 4.20 -0.31 8.46
C MET A 37 4.24 -0.14 6.93
N LEU A 38 4.01 -1.21 6.17
CA LEU A 38 3.94 -1.15 4.70
C LEU A 38 2.72 -0.36 4.21
N ALA A 39 1.56 -0.55 4.84
CA ALA A 39 0.36 0.23 4.55
C ALA A 39 0.57 1.72 4.86
N TRP A 40 1.23 2.02 5.98
CA TRP A 40 1.65 3.38 6.32
C TRP A 40 2.65 3.96 5.31
N SER A 41 3.59 3.16 4.79
CA SER A 41 4.52 3.64 3.78
C SER A 41 3.80 3.99 2.47
N ARG A 42 2.91 3.11 1.99
CA ARG A 42 2.15 3.35 0.73
C ARG A 42 1.22 4.55 0.82
N LYS A 43 0.55 4.77 1.96
CA LYS A 43 -0.39 5.89 2.09
C LYS A 43 0.28 7.27 2.15
N ASN A 44 1.55 7.35 2.57
CA ASN A 44 2.27 8.62 2.74
C ASN A 44 3.24 8.93 1.58
N SER A 45 3.29 8.09 0.54
CA SER A 45 4.21 8.25 -0.60
C SER A 45 3.47 8.06 -1.93
N LEU A 46 2.31 8.70 -2.06
CA LEU A 46 1.46 8.60 -3.24
C LEU A 46 2.07 9.35 -4.43
N TRP A 47 2.15 8.72 -5.60
CA TRP A 47 2.68 9.31 -6.84
C TRP A 47 1.59 9.35 -7.91
N PRO A 48 0.82 10.45 -8.01
CA PRO A 48 -0.28 10.58 -8.95
C PRO A 48 0.18 10.55 -10.41
N PHE A 49 -0.59 9.83 -11.23
CA PHE A 49 -0.43 9.87 -12.67
C PHE A 49 -1.04 11.14 -13.26
N ASN A 50 -0.30 11.81 -14.13
CA ASN A 50 -0.76 13.01 -14.82
C ASN A 50 -1.77 12.67 -15.94
N PHE A 51 -3.02 12.40 -15.56
CA PHE A 51 -4.11 12.08 -16.47
C PHE A 51 -5.18 13.17 -16.45
N GLY A 52 -5.25 13.94 -17.53
CA GLY A 52 -6.23 15.01 -17.70
C GLY A 52 -7.15 14.75 -18.88
N LEU A 53 -8.45 14.63 -18.62
CA LEU A 53 -9.46 14.39 -19.68
C LEU A 53 -10.25 15.65 -20.05
N SER A 54 -10.67 16.43 -19.06
CA SER A 54 -11.60 17.56 -19.24
C SER A 54 -11.42 18.58 -18.11
N CYS A 55 -12.49 19.30 -17.74
CA CYS A 55 -12.50 20.33 -16.71
C CYS A 55 -12.03 19.84 -15.32
N CYS A 56 -12.23 18.57 -14.95
CA CYS A 56 -11.72 18.05 -13.67
C CYS A 56 -10.18 18.14 -13.57
N TYR A 57 -9.47 18.21 -14.70
CA TYR A 57 -8.02 18.35 -14.68
C TYR A 57 -7.56 19.72 -14.16
N VAL A 58 -8.31 20.80 -14.41
CA VAL A 58 -7.93 22.12 -13.85
C VAL A 58 -8.11 22.16 -12.34
N GLU A 59 -9.06 21.39 -11.79
CA GLU A 59 -9.19 21.20 -10.35
C GLU A 59 -8.00 20.41 -9.79
N ALA A 60 -7.58 19.33 -10.45
CA ALA A 60 -6.38 18.58 -10.07
C ALA A 60 -5.10 19.44 -10.14
N ALA A 61 -4.94 20.27 -11.18
CA ALA A 61 -3.80 21.16 -11.33
C ALA A 61 -3.76 22.26 -10.25
N THR A 62 -4.93 22.78 -9.84
CA THR A 62 -5.00 23.75 -8.73
C THR A 62 -4.79 23.11 -7.35
N ALA A 63 -5.05 21.80 -7.21
CA ALA A 63 -4.71 21.04 -6.01
C ALA A 63 -3.18 20.93 -5.80
N ILE A 64 -2.40 20.85 -6.88
CA ILE A 64 -0.92 20.84 -6.84
C ILE A 64 -0.35 22.23 -6.48
N SER A 65 -1.11 23.29 -6.73
CA SER A 65 -0.65 24.66 -6.46
C SER A 65 -0.54 24.95 -4.96
N SER A 66 0.24 25.97 -4.59
CA SER A 66 0.56 26.36 -3.21
C SER A 66 -0.66 26.64 -2.32
N ARG A 67 -1.84 26.85 -2.91
CA ARG A 67 -3.09 27.08 -2.19
C ARG A 67 -3.64 25.82 -1.53
N HIS A 68 -3.54 24.67 -2.21
CA HIS A 68 -4.13 23.40 -1.75
C HIS A 68 -3.10 22.28 -1.58
N ASP A 69 -1.86 22.53 -2.01
CA ASP A 69 -0.63 21.76 -1.80
C ASP A 69 -0.81 20.31 -1.33
N ILE A 70 -1.13 19.44 -2.30
CA ILE A 70 -1.22 17.99 -2.07
C ILE A 70 0.12 17.34 -1.71
N SER A 71 1.26 18.03 -1.86
CA SER A 71 2.58 17.49 -1.51
C SER A 71 2.67 17.12 -0.02
N ARG A 72 1.83 17.76 0.81
CA ARG A 72 1.68 17.48 2.25
C ARG A 72 1.27 16.04 2.55
N PHE A 73 0.65 15.34 1.59
CA PHE A 73 0.23 13.95 1.73
C PHE A 73 1.20 12.96 1.03
N GLY A 74 2.37 13.44 0.58
CA GLY A 74 3.35 12.65 -0.17
C GLY A 74 3.20 12.71 -1.68
N ALA A 75 2.18 13.43 -2.18
CA ALA A 75 1.87 13.60 -3.60
C ALA A 75 2.58 14.80 -4.24
N GLU A 76 3.89 14.94 -4.00
CA GLU A 76 4.69 16.06 -4.51
C GLU A 76 4.91 15.96 -6.03
N VAL A 77 5.14 14.75 -6.55
CA VAL A 77 5.56 14.54 -7.93
C VAL A 77 4.44 13.93 -8.77
N PHE A 78 3.91 14.71 -9.71
CA PHE A 78 3.03 14.21 -10.76
C PHE A 78 3.85 13.51 -11.84
N ARG A 79 3.62 12.21 -12.03
CA ARG A 79 4.37 11.38 -12.99
C ARG A 79 3.65 11.36 -14.34
N ALA A 80 4.39 11.63 -15.40
CA ALA A 80 3.87 11.62 -16.77
C ALA A 80 3.79 10.22 -17.40
N THR A 81 4.37 9.20 -16.76
CA THR A 81 4.37 7.82 -17.27
C THR A 81 3.66 6.88 -16.31
N PRO A 82 2.76 5.99 -16.79
CA PRO A 82 1.97 5.12 -15.92
C PRO A 82 2.82 4.07 -15.19
N ARG A 83 4.00 3.70 -15.71
CA ARG A 83 4.91 2.75 -15.05
C ARG A 83 5.52 3.32 -13.76
N GLN A 84 5.58 4.63 -13.63
CA GLN A 84 6.17 5.31 -12.48
C GLN A 84 5.13 5.78 -11.47
N ALA A 85 3.83 5.76 -11.80
CA ALA A 85 2.76 6.18 -10.91
C ALA A 85 2.15 4.98 -10.19
N ASP A 86 1.63 5.20 -8.98
CA ASP A 86 0.95 4.18 -8.19
C ASP A 86 -0.57 4.40 -8.11
N MET A 87 -1.05 5.62 -8.38
CA MET A 87 -2.47 5.97 -8.40
C MET A 87 -2.88 6.77 -9.65
N MET A 88 -4.10 6.54 -10.12
CA MET A 88 -4.76 7.29 -11.19
C MET A 88 -5.98 8.02 -10.60
N ILE A 89 -6.13 9.29 -10.94
CA ILE A 89 -7.22 10.17 -10.50
C ILE A 89 -8.28 10.24 -11.60
#